data_AF-A0AA88RPN4-F1
#
_entry.id   AF-A0AA88RPN4-F1
#
_cell.length_a   1.000
_cell.length_b   1.000
_cell.length_c   1.000
_cell.angle_alpha   90.00
_cell.angle_beta   90.00
_cell.angle_gamma   90.00
#
_symmetry.space_group_name_H-M   'P 1'
#
loop_
_entity.id
_entity.type
_entity.pdbx_description
1 polymer ?
#
loop_
_entity_poly.entity_id
_entity_poly.type
_entity_poly.pdbx_seq_one_letter_code
_entity_poly.pdbx_strand_id
1 'polypeptide(L)'
;MEQTVISDVRNLCWFLEPEFANAVVNLHKVVGNAITDDHHIVVGTGSTQLFQAVLYALSPADTSEPMNVVSAAPYYSGIEGLGQSQGFIFDFEYCLQSYPLQTDYLKSGLYKWAGDAYKFSKDTPYVELVTSPNNPDGSTRQAVVNQSEGILVHDLAYYWACWDAHWLRAAKVLQAVSDSYDRDGNPKEIKAFLEYGYNLMEERWRNLRAAVNMSGLFSLPDFPVEACTFSRSAFEPQPAFAWLKCEGEIEDCESFIRKHKILTRGGKHFGVSPKHFLPLILLLLVLSKMEKKDVWDIEKEEPCGGEIGLQGLRSKD
;
A
#
# COMPACT_ATOMS: atom_id res chain seq x y z
N MET A 1 -14.77 -21.96 28.48
CA MET A 1 -14.74 -22.01 27.01
C MET A 1 -13.30 -22.15 26.61
N GLU A 2 -12.86 -23.36 26.27
CA GLU A 2 -11.61 -23.54 25.53
C GLU A 2 -11.77 -22.81 24.20
N GLN A 3 -10.94 -21.81 23.94
CA GLN A 3 -10.78 -21.29 22.59
C GLN A 3 -10.05 -22.37 21.82
N THR A 4 -10.79 -23.18 21.06
CA THR A 4 -10.20 -24.11 20.10
C THR A 4 -9.43 -23.26 19.09
N VAL A 5 -8.12 -23.20 19.22
CA VAL A 5 -7.25 -22.60 18.19
C VAL A 5 -7.44 -23.45 16.94
N ILE A 6 -8.20 -22.93 15.99
CA ILE A 6 -8.38 -23.56 14.67
C ILE A 6 -6.99 -23.60 14.05
N SER A 7 -6.38 -24.78 14.08
CA SER A 7 -5.03 -25.02 13.57
C SER A 7 -5.06 -26.25 12.68
N ASP A 8 -4.50 -26.13 11.48
CA ASP A 8 -4.25 -27.27 10.60
C ASP A 8 -2.77 -27.59 10.63
N VAL A 9 -2.40 -28.57 11.45
CA VAL A 9 -1.01 -29.03 11.62
C VAL A 9 -0.39 -29.63 10.36
N ARG A 10 -1.18 -29.86 9.30
CA ARG A 10 -0.69 -30.31 7.99
C ARG A 10 -0.21 -29.14 7.12
N ASN A 11 -0.64 -27.92 7.42
CA ASN A 11 -0.19 -26.72 6.72
C ASN A 11 1.12 -26.19 7.33
N LEU A 12 2.01 -25.67 6.47
CA LEU A 12 3.25 -25.00 6.89
C LEU A 12 2.94 -23.86 7.87
N CYS A 13 1.94 -23.04 7.54
CA CYS A 13 1.39 -22.02 8.43
C CYS A 13 0.24 -22.65 9.24
N TRP A 14 0.56 -23.37 10.31
CA TRP A 14 -0.42 -24.18 11.07
C TRP A 14 -1.55 -23.36 11.71
N PHE A 15 -1.36 -22.06 11.92
CA PHE A 15 -2.37 -21.12 12.43
C PHE A 15 -3.15 -20.41 11.32
N LEU A 16 -2.96 -20.80 10.05
CA LEU A 16 -3.78 -20.35 8.93
C LEU A 16 -5.12 -21.08 8.97
N GLU A 17 -6.19 -20.32 9.11
CA GLU A 17 -7.56 -20.82 9.10
C GLU A 17 -7.93 -21.31 7.68
N PRO A 18 -8.40 -22.57 7.52
CA PRO A 18 -8.63 -23.16 6.19
C PRO A 18 -9.66 -22.44 5.32
N GLU A 19 -10.74 -21.91 5.91
CA GLU A 19 -11.79 -21.19 5.17
C GLU A 19 -11.23 -19.88 4.59
N PHE A 20 -10.47 -19.14 5.40
CA PHE A 20 -9.74 -17.96 4.96
C PHE A 20 -8.73 -18.28 3.84
N ALA A 21 -7.96 -19.38 3.96
CA ALA A 21 -7.03 -19.79 2.91
C ALA A 21 -7.74 -20.05 1.58
N ASN A 22 -8.88 -20.75 1.61
CA ASN A 22 -9.70 -21.00 0.44
C ASN A 22 -10.25 -19.70 -0.17
N ALA A 23 -10.70 -18.75 0.66
CA ALA A 23 -11.18 -17.45 0.21
C ALA A 23 -10.08 -16.65 -0.51
N VAL A 24 -8.85 -16.64 0.02
CA VAL A 24 -7.68 -15.99 -0.61
C VAL A 24 -7.36 -16.63 -1.96
N VAL A 25 -7.29 -17.96 -2.03
CA VAL A 25 -7.01 -18.70 -3.27
C VAL A 25 -8.07 -18.42 -4.32
N ASN A 26 -9.35 -18.49 -3.95
CA ASN A 26 -10.46 -18.25 -4.87
C ASN A 26 -10.48 -16.81 -5.39
N LEU A 27 -10.23 -15.83 -4.53
CA LEU A 27 -10.15 -14.42 -4.93
C LEU A 27 -9.06 -14.21 -5.99
N HIS A 28 -7.84 -14.70 -5.75
CA HIS A 28 -6.75 -14.56 -6.71
C HIS A 28 -7.03 -15.31 -8.02
N LYS A 29 -7.71 -16.47 -7.96
CA LYS A 29 -8.15 -17.20 -9.16
C LYS A 29 -9.21 -16.44 -9.97
N VAL A 30 -10.16 -15.78 -9.30
CA VAL A 30 -11.20 -14.99 -9.95
C VAL A 30 -10.64 -13.71 -10.56
N VAL A 31 -9.77 -12.99 -9.83
CA VAL A 31 -9.17 -11.73 -10.30
C VAL A 31 -8.09 -12.00 -11.35
N GLY A 32 -7.34 -13.10 -11.23
CA GLY A 32 -6.25 -13.47 -12.12
C GLY A 32 -4.98 -12.64 -11.92
N ASN A 33 -4.78 -12.06 -10.73
CA ASN A 33 -3.65 -11.20 -10.38
C ASN A 33 -2.49 -11.94 -9.70
N ALA A 34 -2.68 -13.19 -9.25
CA ALA A 34 -1.62 -13.99 -8.65
C ALA A 34 -1.82 -15.49 -8.95
N ILE A 35 -0.72 -16.20 -9.17
CA ILE A 35 -0.70 -17.67 -9.26
C ILE A 35 -0.58 -18.19 -7.83
N THR A 36 -1.55 -18.98 -7.39
CA THR A 36 -1.58 -19.56 -6.04
C THR A 36 -1.30 -21.06 -6.01
N ASP A 37 -1.35 -21.73 -7.17
CA ASP A 37 -1.02 -23.15 -7.29
C ASP A 37 0.49 -23.36 -7.04
N ASP A 38 0.86 -24.45 -6.37
CA ASP A 38 2.24 -24.78 -5.94
C ASP A 38 2.92 -23.77 -5.00
N HIS A 39 2.16 -22.87 -4.36
CA HIS A 39 2.67 -21.90 -3.39
C HIS A 39 2.12 -22.12 -1.98
N HIS A 40 2.91 -21.76 -0.97
CA HIS A 40 2.46 -21.72 0.42
C HIS A 40 1.88 -20.34 0.77
N ILE A 41 0.81 -20.34 1.58
CA ILE A 41 0.24 -19.12 2.14
C ILE A 41 0.70 -18.99 3.60
N VAL A 42 1.29 -17.85 3.93
CA VAL A 42 1.62 -17.46 5.31
C VAL A 42 0.82 -16.23 5.66
N VAL A 43 0.06 -16.29 6.76
CA VAL A 43 -0.73 -15.15 7.25
C VAL A 43 0.03 -14.41 8.34
N GLY A 44 -0.15 -13.09 8.40
CA GLY A 44 0.43 -12.22 9.42
C GLY A 44 -0.48 -11.02 9.72
N THR A 45 -0.22 -10.34 10.83
CA THR A 45 -0.91 -9.12 11.26
C THR A 45 -0.45 -7.93 10.42
N GLY A 46 -0.91 -7.88 9.17
CA GLY A 46 -0.55 -6.87 8.18
C GLY A 46 0.73 -7.21 7.42
N SER A 47 0.89 -6.60 6.24
CA SER A 47 2.05 -6.80 5.38
C SER A 47 3.36 -6.39 6.05
N THR A 48 3.34 -5.45 6.99
CA THR A 48 4.51 -5.04 7.78
C THR A 48 5.12 -6.20 8.58
N GLN A 49 4.30 -7.06 9.19
CA GLN A 49 4.81 -8.22 9.91
C GLN A 49 5.41 -9.25 8.94
N LEU A 50 4.72 -9.49 7.82
CA LEU A 50 5.20 -10.40 6.78
C LEU A 50 6.51 -9.91 6.15
N PHE A 51 6.65 -8.60 5.96
CA PHE A 51 7.88 -7.96 5.49
C PHE A 51 9.06 -8.28 6.41
N GLN A 52 8.90 -8.09 7.73
CA GLN A 52 9.95 -8.44 8.70
C GLN A 52 10.25 -9.95 8.70
N ALA A 53 9.23 -10.80 8.62
CA ALA A 53 9.39 -12.24 8.57
C ALA A 53 10.15 -12.71 7.32
N VAL A 54 9.85 -12.11 6.16
CA VAL A 54 10.54 -12.39 4.89
C VAL A 54 12.00 -11.97 4.97
N LEU A 55 12.31 -10.76 5.47
CA LEU A 55 13.70 -10.35 5.62
C LEU A 55 14.48 -11.28 6.55
N TYR A 56 13.87 -11.70 7.67
CA TYR A 56 14.49 -12.66 8.57
C TYR A 56 14.72 -14.02 7.88
N ALA A 57 13.73 -14.54 7.15
CA ALA A 57 13.83 -15.83 6.47
C ALA A 57 14.86 -15.85 5.34
N LEU A 58 15.05 -14.72 4.65
CA LEU A 58 15.98 -14.59 3.52
C LEU A 58 17.41 -14.23 3.95
N SER A 59 17.63 -13.85 5.21
CA SER A 59 18.93 -13.38 5.70
C SER A 59 19.61 -14.45 6.55
N PRO A 60 20.70 -15.07 6.07
CA PRO A 60 21.41 -16.10 6.84
C PRO A 60 22.11 -15.49 8.07
N ALA A 61 22.19 -16.27 9.15
CA ALA A 61 22.83 -15.84 10.41
C ALA A 61 24.35 -16.10 10.45
N ASP A 62 24.87 -16.88 9.50
CA ASP A 62 26.25 -17.35 9.42
C ASP A 62 27.13 -16.56 8.44
N THR A 63 26.64 -15.42 7.94
CA THR A 63 27.41 -14.52 7.06
C THR A 63 28.24 -13.51 7.85
N SER A 64 29.38 -13.10 7.30
CA SER A 64 30.24 -12.06 7.90
C SER A 64 29.67 -10.64 7.77
N GLU A 65 28.75 -10.44 6.82
CA GLU A 65 28.11 -9.16 6.53
C GLU A 65 26.59 -9.34 6.50
N PRO A 66 25.82 -8.35 6.97
CA PRO A 66 24.36 -8.36 6.87
C PRO A 66 23.90 -8.28 5.41
N MET A 67 22.80 -8.97 5.11
CA MET A 67 22.10 -8.95 3.82
C MET A 67 21.72 -7.52 3.43
N ASN A 68 22.05 -7.10 2.21
CA ASN A 68 21.67 -5.77 1.73
C ASN A 68 20.19 -5.77 1.31
N VAL A 69 19.42 -4.79 1.76
CA VAL A 69 18.04 -4.60 1.32
C VAL A 69 17.94 -3.32 0.51
N VAL A 70 17.47 -3.41 -0.73
CA VAL A 70 17.36 -2.29 -1.67
C VAL A 70 15.97 -2.17 -2.25
N SER A 71 15.61 -0.96 -2.67
CA SER A 71 14.39 -0.72 -3.46
C SER A 71 14.60 0.47 -4.39
N ALA A 72 14.03 0.43 -5.58
CA ALA A 72 14.16 1.51 -6.56
C ALA A 72 13.49 2.79 -6.06
N ALA A 73 14.19 3.92 -6.08
CA ALA A 73 13.58 5.21 -5.74
C ALA A 73 12.65 5.70 -6.89
N PRO A 74 11.49 6.34 -6.58
CA PRO A 74 10.94 6.53 -5.24
C PRO A 74 10.39 5.22 -4.65
N TYR A 75 10.73 4.91 -3.40
CA TYR A 75 10.33 3.68 -2.71
C TYR A 75 9.37 3.96 -1.55
N TYR A 76 8.66 2.91 -1.09
CA TYR A 76 7.67 3.03 -0.02
C TYR A 76 8.23 3.68 1.25
N SER A 77 7.54 4.73 1.68
CA SER A 77 7.85 5.47 2.88
C SER A 77 6.61 5.68 3.74
N GLY A 78 6.72 5.37 5.03
CA GLY A 78 5.69 5.55 6.05
C GLY A 78 5.85 6.85 6.84
N ILE A 79 4.78 7.24 7.51
CA ILE A 79 4.58 8.57 8.08
C ILE A 79 5.59 8.84 9.22
N GLU A 80 6.33 9.94 9.12
CA GLU A 80 6.98 10.55 10.28
C GLU A 80 6.09 11.66 10.80
N GLY A 81 5.38 11.39 11.90
CA GLY A 81 4.69 12.40 12.67
C GLY A 81 5.70 13.18 13.50
N LEU A 82 6.22 14.30 12.99
CA LEU A 82 6.86 15.29 13.84
C LEU A 82 5.78 15.98 14.68
N GLY A 83 5.54 15.42 15.87
CA GLY A 83 4.81 16.10 16.92
C GLY A 83 5.63 17.28 17.44
N GLN A 84 5.18 18.49 17.13
CA GLN A 84 5.07 19.63 18.06
C GLN A 84 4.42 20.81 17.33
N SER A 85 3.08 20.77 17.20
CA SER A 85 2.32 22.01 17.09
C SER A 85 1.85 22.39 18.49
N GLN A 86 2.21 23.60 18.92
CA GLN A 86 1.78 24.23 20.17
C GLN A 86 0.30 23.93 20.47
N GLY A 87 0.04 23.15 21.52
CA GLY A 87 -1.27 23.09 22.18
C GLY A 87 -2.24 21.97 21.80
N PHE A 88 -1.92 21.10 20.83
CA PHE A 88 -2.71 19.89 20.59
C PHE A 88 -1.81 18.66 20.57
N ILE A 89 -1.85 17.91 21.66
CA ILE A 89 -1.29 16.56 21.76
C ILE A 89 -2.21 15.65 20.94
N PHE A 90 -1.79 15.32 19.71
CA PHE A 90 -2.18 14.04 19.13
C PHE A 90 -1.05 13.07 19.47
N ASP A 91 -1.14 12.41 20.62
CA ASP A 91 -0.27 11.29 21.02
C ASP A 91 -0.60 10.07 20.16
N PHE A 92 -0.31 10.17 18.86
CA PHE A 92 -0.24 9.02 18.01
C PHE A 92 1.02 9.09 17.17
N GLU A 93 2.05 8.46 17.75
CA GLU A 93 3.18 7.85 17.07
C GLU A 93 2.67 6.77 16.09
N TYR A 94 1.97 7.19 15.03
CA TYR A 94 1.48 6.27 14.00
C TYR A 94 2.46 6.20 12.83
N CYS A 95 3.09 5.02 12.77
CA CYS A 95 3.56 4.30 11.60
C CYS A 95 4.95 4.66 11.02
N LEU A 96 5.97 4.11 11.69
CA LEU A 96 7.31 3.73 11.18
C LEU A 96 7.29 2.85 9.90
N GLN A 97 6.35 3.00 8.97
CA GLN A 97 6.15 2.05 7.88
C GLN A 97 6.90 2.46 6.60
N SER A 98 8.21 2.70 6.66
CA SER A 98 9.04 2.83 5.44
C SER A 98 9.93 1.61 5.30
N TYR A 99 10.30 1.22 4.08
CA TYR A 99 11.29 0.15 3.92
C TYR A 99 12.60 0.44 4.64
N PRO A 100 13.21 1.66 4.55
CA PRO A 100 14.40 1.98 5.32
C PRO A 100 14.22 1.77 6.83
N LEU A 101 13.16 2.34 7.42
CA LEU A 101 12.94 2.29 8.87
C LEU A 101 12.61 0.88 9.34
N GLN A 102 11.76 0.14 8.62
CA GLN A 102 11.40 -1.23 8.99
C GLN A 102 12.56 -2.21 8.83
N THR A 103 13.42 -2.01 7.83
CA THR A 103 14.64 -2.81 7.66
C THR A 103 15.58 -2.62 8.85
N ASP A 104 15.77 -1.38 9.31
CA ASP A 104 16.72 -1.13 10.40
C ASP A 104 16.08 -1.22 11.81
N TYR A 105 14.76 -1.42 11.90
CA TYR A 105 14.00 -1.36 13.15
C TYR A 105 14.46 -2.38 14.20
N LEU A 106 14.55 -3.65 13.82
CA LEU A 106 14.91 -4.74 14.74
C LEU A 106 16.39 -4.76 15.12
N LYS A 107 17.26 -4.07 14.35
CA LYS A 107 18.72 -4.07 14.53
C LYS A 107 19.31 -5.46 14.77
N SER A 108 18.79 -6.47 14.04
CA SER A 108 19.15 -7.88 14.22
C SER A 108 20.60 -8.19 13.84
N GLY A 109 21.24 -7.33 13.04
CA GLY A 109 22.54 -7.59 12.43
C GLY A 109 22.48 -8.58 11.27
N LEU A 110 21.29 -9.07 10.89
CA LEU A 110 21.10 -10.03 9.79
C LEU A 110 20.94 -9.34 8.44
N TYR A 111 20.32 -8.16 8.42
CA TYR A 111 20.06 -7.37 7.24
C TYR A 111 20.21 -5.88 7.52
N LYS A 112 20.45 -5.09 6.47
CA LYS A 112 20.62 -3.64 6.53
C LYS A 112 20.00 -2.95 5.34
N TRP A 113 19.47 -1.74 5.53
CA TRP A 113 19.07 -0.90 4.42
C TRP A 113 20.30 -0.47 3.59
N ALA A 114 20.30 -0.78 2.30
CA ALA A 114 21.39 -0.51 1.37
C ALA A 114 21.06 0.56 0.32
N GLY A 115 19.83 1.11 0.34
CA GLY A 115 19.44 2.29 -0.42
C GLY A 115 18.76 2.01 -1.75
N ASP A 116 18.94 2.95 -2.68
CA ASP A 116 18.31 2.96 -3.99
C ASP A 116 18.88 1.84 -4.89
N ALA A 117 18.00 0.95 -5.36
CA ALA A 117 18.36 -0.17 -6.21
C ALA A 117 19.07 0.26 -7.50
N TYR A 118 18.73 1.43 -8.08
CA TYR A 118 19.42 1.94 -9.28
C TYR A 118 20.89 2.31 -9.03
N LYS A 119 21.27 2.54 -7.77
CA LYS A 119 22.64 2.91 -7.37
C LYS A 119 23.38 1.74 -6.75
N PHE A 120 22.71 0.60 -6.58
CA PHE A 120 23.31 -0.59 -6.01
C PHE A 120 24.16 -1.30 -7.06
N SER A 121 25.45 -1.44 -6.76
CA SER A 121 26.45 -2.01 -7.68
C SER A 121 27.45 -2.93 -6.96
N LYS A 122 27.15 -3.30 -5.71
CA LYS A 122 28.02 -4.19 -4.92
C LYS A 122 27.84 -5.61 -5.42
N ASP A 123 28.94 -6.33 -5.58
CA ASP A 123 28.94 -7.76 -5.90
C ASP A 123 28.80 -8.56 -4.60
N THR A 124 27.60 -8.48 -4.00
CA THR A 124 27.28 -9.07 -2.70
C THR A 124 25.80 -9.46 -2.65
N PRO A 125 25.41 -10.45 -1.82
CA PRO A 125 24.01 -10.83 -1.68
C PRO A 125 23.10 -9.66 -1.31
N TYR A 126 21.90 -9.66 -1.90
CA TYR A 126 20.90 -8.63 -1.66
C TYR A 126 19.46 -9.17 -1.78
N VAL A 127 18.55 -8.47 -1.12
CA VAL A 127 17.12 -8.56 -1.31
C VAL A 127 16.66 -7.28 -2.01
N GLU A 128 16.03 -7.41 -3.17
CA GLU A 128 15.41 -6.30 -3.87
C GLU A 128 13.89 -6.30 -3.64
N LEU A 129 13.40 -5.20 -3.07
CA LEU A 129 11.99 -4.96 -2.83
C LEU A 129 11.37 -4.28 -4.06
N VAL A 130 10.48 -5.00 -4.73
CA VAL A 130 9.79 -4.55 -5.95
C VAL A 130 8.32 -4.31 -5.63
N THR A 131 7.95 -3.04 -5.43
CA THR A 131 6.55 -2.64 -5.23
C THR A 131 5.89 -2.33 -6.57
N SER A 132 4.81 -3.02 -6.93
CA SER A 132 4.11 -2.79 -8.20
C SER A 132 2.60 -3.06 -8.05
N PRO A 133 1.71 -2.10 -8.36
CA PRO A 133 1.98 -0.68 -8.62
C PRO A 133 2.71 -0.02 -7.45
N ASN A 134 3.62 0.88 -7.75
CA ASN A 134 4.54 1.41 -6.77
C ASN A 134 3.90 2.45 -5.84
N ASN A 135 4.41 2.53 -4.62
CA ASN A 135 4.17 3.65 -3.71
C ASN A 135 5.43 4.54 -3.69
N PRO A 136 5.34 5.83 -4.07
CA PRO A 136 4.12 6.65 -4.13
C PRO A 136 3.55 6.90 -5.53
N ASP A 137 4.28 6.56 -6.58
CA ASP A 137 4.04 7.08 -7.93
C ASP A 137 3.07 6.26 -8.80
N GLY A 138 2.59 5.12 -8.31
CA GLY A 138 1.67 4.24 -9.03
C GLY A 138 2.29 3.53 -10.23
N SER A 139 3.60 3.62 -10.44
CA SER A 139 4.27 3.00 -11.59
C SER A 139 4.27 1.48 -11.50
N THR A 140 4.08 0.81 -12.63
CA THR A 140 4.37 -0.62 -12.76
C THR A 140 5.88 -0.83 -12.72
N ARG A 141 6.35 -1.79 -11.90
CA ARG A 141 7.77 -2.01 -11.65
C ARG A 141 8.21 -3.45 -11.86
N GLN A 142 9.48 -3.57 -12.23
CA GLN A 142 10.24 -4.81 -12.26
C GLN A 142 11.54 -4.60 -11.47
N ALA A 143 12.25 -5.70 -11.20
CA ALA A 143 13.58 -5.63 -10.61
C ALA A 143 14.53 -4.87 -11.53
N VAL A 144 15.41 -4.06 -10.93
CA VAL A 144 16.37 -3.21 -11.64
C VAL A 144 17.82 -3.61 -11.37
N VAL A 145 18.09 -4.35 -10.29
CA VAL A 145 19.44 -4.87 -10.02
C VAL A 145 19.66 -6.14 -10.84
N ASN A 146 20.54 -6.03 -11.84
CA ASN A 146 20.86 -7.13 -12.74
C ASN A 146 22.13 -7.87 -12.27
N GLN A 147 22.01 -8.62 -11.17
CA GLN A 147 23.09 -9.40 -10.57
C GLN A 147 22.59 -10.81 -10.17
N SER A 148 23.49 -11.78 -10.10
CA SER A 148 23.13 -13.20 -9.94
C SER A 148 22.74 -13.64 -8.53
N GLU A 149 23.11 -12.87 -7.50
CA GLU A 149 22.90 -13.23 -6.08
C GLU A 149 21.69 -12.53 -5.44
N GLY A 150 20.83 -11.93 -6.26
CA GLY A 150 19.65 -11.20 -5.80
C GLY A 150 18.44 -12.08 -5.51
N ILE A 151 17.79 -11.83 -4.39
CA ILE A 151 16.47 -12.39 -4.08
C ILE A 151 15.42 -11.28 -4.25
N LEU A 152 14.36 -11.58 -5.00
CA LEU A 152 13.28 -10.62 -5.24
C LEU A 152 12.15 -10.81 -4.23
N VAL A 153 11.68 -9.71 -3.65
CA VAL A 153 10.46 -9.67 -2.84
C VAL A 153 9.49 -8.72 -3.51
N HIS A 154 8.40 -9.26 -4.04
CA HIS A 154 7.36 -8.48 -4.69
C HIS A 154 6.33 -8.02 -3.67
N ASP A 155 6.22 -6.70 -3.48
CA ASP A 155 5.14 -6.09 -2.71
C ASP A 155 4.02 -5.67 -3.68
N LEU A 156 2.98 -6.51 -3.70
CA LEU A 156 1.85 -6.41 -4.61
C LEU A 156 0.60 -5.90 -3.89
N ALA A 157 0.75 -5.10 -2.82
CA ALA A 157 -0.36 -4.61 -2.01
C ALA A 157 -1.44 -3.85 -2.81
N TYR A 158 -1.04 -3.20 -3.91
CA TYR A 158 -1.92 -2.46 -4.80
C TYR A 158 -2.29 -3.23 -6.07
N TYR A 159 -1.73 -4.42 -6.32
CA TYR A 159 -1.93 -5.19 -7.55
C TYR A 159 -3.19 -6.05 -7.49
N TRP A 160 -4.36 -5.44 -7.66
CA TRP A 160 -5.64 -6.13 -7.67
C TRP A 160 -6.13 -6.32 -9.10
N ALA A 161 -7.35 -5.90 -9.42
CA ALA A 161 -7.79 -5.81 -10.80
C ALA A 161 -7.23 -4.54 -11.45
N CYS A 162 -7.12 -4.53 -12.77
CA CYS A 162 -6.95 -3.34 -13.62
C CYS A 162 -7.97 -2.22 -13.39
N TRP A 163 -8.96 -2.47 -12.53
CA TRP A 163 -9.94 -1.53 -12.09
C TRP A 163 -9.48 -0.75 -10.85
N ASP A 164 -8.19 -0.82 -10.51
CA ASP A 164 -7.50 0.06 -9.57
C ASP A 164 -8.37 0.50 -8.39
N ALA A 165 -8.95 -0.48 -7.71
CA ALA A 165 -9.73 -0.27 -6.51
C ALA A 165 -8.79 -0.11 -5.30
N HIS A 166 -7.73 0.68 -5.48
CA HIS A 166 -6.58 0.82 -4.57
C HIS A 166 -6.94 1.40 -3.18
N TRP A 167 -8.15 1.93 -3.01
CA TRP A 167 -8.67 2.43 -1.74
C TRP A 167 -9.36 1.36 -0.89
N LEU A 168 -9.60 0.18 -1.46
CA LEU A 168 -10.18 -0.94 -0.73
C LEU A 168 -9.09 -1.70 0.02
N ARG A 169 -9.29 -1.90 1.32
CA ARG A 169 -8.47 -2.86 2.06
C ARG A 169 -8.69 -4.24 1.46
N ALA A 170 -7.63 -5.03 1.33
CA ALA A 170 -7.71 -6.46 1.01
C ALA A 170 -8.79 -7.16 1.84
N ALA A 171 -8.91 -6.79 3.14
CA ALA A 171 -9.95 -7.27 4.04
C ALA A 171 -11.39 -6.95 3.60
N LYS A 172 -11.66 -5.79 2.99
CA LYS A 172 -12.99 -5.44 2.45
C LYS A 172 -13.31 -6.22 1.19
N VAL A 173 -12.30 -6.47 0.33
CA VAL A 173 -12.44 -7.32 -0.85
C VAL A 173 -12.70 -8.77 -0.41
N LEU A 174 -11.89 -9.28 0.51
CA LEU A 174 -12.04 -10.62 1.09
C LEU A 174 -13.37 -10.76 1.84
N GLN A 175 -13.83 -9.72 2.53
CA GLN A 175 -15.16 -9.70 3.14
C GLN A 175 -16.26 -9.77 2.07
N ALA A 176 -16.21 -8.95 1.01
CA ALA A 176 -17.20 -9.04 -0.07
C ALA A 176 -17.21 -10.43 -0.73
N VAL A 177 -16.04 -11.06 -0.91
CA VAL A 177 -15.92 -12.44 -1.39
C VAL A 177 -16.48 -13.45 -0.39
N SER A 178 -16.16 -13.29 0.90
CA SER A 178 -16.61 -14.17 1.98
C SER A 178 -18.11 -14.06 2.24
N ASP A 179 -18.68 -12.86 2.18
CA ASP A 179 -20.11 -12.62 2.33
C ASP A 179 -20.87 -13.15 1.11
N SER A 180 -20.21 -13.25 -0.05
CA SER A 180 -20.74 -13.93 -1.24
C SER A 180 -20.61 -15.46 -1.16
N TYR A 181 -19.90 -16.02 -0.16
CA TYR A 181 -19.59 -17.44 -0.04
C TYR A 181 -20.82 -18.33 0.26
N ASP A 182 -21.92 -17.74 0.75
CA ASP A 182 -23.21 -18.47 0.85
C ASP A 182 -23.82 -18.82 -0.52
N ARG A 183 -23.27 -18.28 -1.62
CA ARG A 183 -23.67 -18.58 -3.01
C ARG A 183 -22.46 -18.52 -3.95
N ASP A 184 -21.74 -19.64 -4.13
CA ASP A 184 -20.75 -19.88 -5.20
C ASP A 184 -20.16 -18.57 -5.79
N GLY A 185 -19.30 -17.89 -5.01
CA GLY A 185 -18.83 -16.51 -5.20
C GLY A 185 -19.13 -15.91 -6.57
N ASN A 186 -20.26 -15.22 -6.69
CA ASN A 186 -20.79 -14.77 -7.97
C ASN A 186 -19.80 -13.80 -8.65
N PRO A 187 -19.12 -14.18 -9.75
CA PRO A 187 -18.12 -13.34 -10.38
C PRO A 187 -18.67 -11.98 -10.83
N LYS A 188 -19.99 -11.87 -10.99
CA LYS A 188 -20.68 -10.61 -11.32
C LYS A 188 -20.66 -9.61 -10.15
N GLU A 189 -20.74 -10.07 -8.90
CA GLU A 189 -20.75 -9.20 -7.72
C GLU A 189 -19.35 -8.65 -7.43
N ILE A 190 -18.32 -9.51 -7.48
CA ILE A 190 -16.91 -9.10 -7.38
C ILE A 190 -16.57 -8.09 -8.47
N LYS A 191 -17.01 -8.36 -9.71
CA LYS A 191 -16.88 -7.43 -10.82
C LYS A 191 -17.55 -6.09 -10.48
N ALA A 192 -18.84 -6.06 -10.16
CA ALA A 192 -19.56 -4.82 -9.87
C ALA A 192 -18.89 -3.98 -8.75
N PHE A 193 -18.38 -4.64 -7.71
CA PHE A 193 -17.68 -3.98 -6.61
C PHE A 193 -16.36 -3.32 -7.05
N LEU A 194 -15.54 -4.04 -7.82
CA LEU A 194 -14.30 -3.50 -8.38
C LEU A 194 -14.56 -2.39 -9.40
N GLU A 195 -15.61 -2.51 -10.21
CA GLU A 195 -16.04 -1.49 -11.18
C GLU A 195 -16.44 -0.19 -10.50
N TYR A 196 -17.21 -0.29 -9.42
CA TYR A 196 -17.56 0.85 -8.58
C TYR A 196 -16.31 1.54 -8.01
N GLY A 197 -15.36 0.73 -7.52
CA GLY A 197 -14.08 1.22 -7.01
C GLY A 197 -13.28 2.01 -8.05
N TYR A 198 -13.24 1.51 -9.28
CA TYR A 198 -12.60 2.18 -10.42
C TYR A 198 -13.26 3.50 -10.77
N ASN A 199 -14.58 3.50 -11.00
CA ASN A 199 -15.32 4.68 -11.44
C ASN A 199 -15.18 5.82 -10.43
N LEU A 200 -15.18 5.50 -9.13
CA LEU A 200 -14.92 6.47 -8.07
C LEU A 200 -13.50 7.06 -8.17
N MET A 201 -12.48 6.22 -8.39
CA MET A 201 -11.11 6.70 -8.55
C MET A 201 -10.90 7.51 -9.82
N GLU A 202 -11.49 7.10 -10.94
CA GLU A 202 -11.47 7.85 -12.21
C GLU A 202 -12.06 9.25 -12.03
N GLU A 203 -13.21 9.38 -11.34
CA GLU A 203 -13.81 10.68 -11.04
C GLU A 203 -12.86 11.57 -10.21
N ARG A 204 -12.26 10.99 -9.17
CA ARG A 204 -11.32 11.69 -8.28
C ARG A 204 -10.08 12.17 -9.03
N TRP A 205 -9.50 11.33 -9.87
CA TRP A 205 -8.35 11.67 -10.70
C TRP A 205 -8.68 12.70 -11.78
N ARG A 206 -9.85 12.60 -12.41
CA ARG A 206 -10.32 13.61 -13.38
C ARG A 206 -10.41 14.99 -12.73
N ASN A 207 -11.02 15.09 -11.55
CA ASN A 207 -11.15 16.35 -10.81
C ASN A 207 -9.78 16.88 -10.37
N LEU A 208 -8.89 15.99 -9.91
CA LEU A 208 -7.53 16.35 -9.54
C LEU A 208 -6.72 16.88 -10.73
N ARG A 209 -6.72 16.17 -11.86
CA ARG A 209 -6.02 16.59 -13.08
C ARG A 209 -6.52 17.94 -13.56
N ALA A 210 -7.84 18.18 -13.53
CA ALA A 210 -8.41 19.48 -13.86
C ALA A 210 -7.88 20.60 -12.95
N ALA A 211 -7.84 20.37 -11.63
CA ALA A 211 -7.34 21.36 -10.68
C ALA A 211 -5.83 21.62 -10.80
N VAL A 212 -5.03 20.57 -11.01
CA VAL A 212 -3.59 20.69 -11.25
C VAL A 212 -3.33 21.50 -12.53
N ASN A 213 -4.03 21.19 -13.61
CA ASN A 213 -3.92 21.89 -14.89
C ASN A 213 -4.30 23.39 -14.76
N MET A 214 -5.37 23.70 -14.02
CA MET A 214 -5.75 25.10 -13.77
C MET A 214 -4.71 25.86 -12.94
N SER A 215 -4.04 25.18 -12.00
CA SER A 215 -3.06 25.83 -11.14
C SER A 215 -1.77 26.22 -11.87
N GLY A 216 -1.29 25.37 -12.80
CA GLY A 216 0.03 25.49 -13.41
C GLY A 216 1.22 25.38 -12.45
N LEU A 217 0.97 25.14 -11.15
CA LEU A 217 2.01 25.06 -10.10
C LEU A 217 2.54 23.65 -9.89
N PHE A 218 1.80 22.65 -10.37
CA PHE A 218 2.11 21.24 -10.17
C PHE A 218 2.00 20.45 -11.47
N SER A 219 2.68 19.31 -11.50
CA SER A 219 2.49 18.27 -12.49
C SER A 219 2.14 16.94 -11.82
N LEU A 220 1.50 16.06 -12.58
CA LEU A 220 1.13 14.70 -12.20
C LEU A 220 1.78 13.71 -13.17
N PRO A 221 1.97 12.45 -12.77
CA PRO A 221 2.38 11.40 -13.67
C PRO A 221 1.28 11.14 -14.70
N ASP A 222 1.71 10.80 -15.91
CA ASP A 222 0.85 10.27 -16.95
C ASP A 222 0.92 8.75 -16.91
N PHE A 223 -0.23 8.10 -16.99
CA PHE A 223 -0.33 6.65 -17.03
C PHE A 223 -0.82 6.22 -18.42
N PRO A 224 -0.13 5.31 -19.10
CA PRO A 224 -0.56 4.84 -20.40
C PRO A 224 -1.85 4.02 -20.25
N VAL A 225 -2.69 4.05 -21.30
CA VAL A 225 -3.83 3.15 -21.40
C VAL A 225 -3.32 1.73 -21.62
N GLU A 226 -3.80 0.80 -20.80
CA GLU A 226 -3.42 -0.60 -20.84
C GLU A 226 -4.63 -1.50 -21.10
N ALA A 227 -4.37 -2.74 -21.55
CA ALA A 227 -5.40 -3.74 -21.76
C ALA A 227 -5.59 -4.56 -20.48
N CYS A 228 -6.83 -4.65 -20.01
CA CYS A 228 -7.15 -5.44 -18.84
C CYS A 228 -7.64 -6.85 -19.19
N THR A 229 -7.01 -7.86 -18.62
CA THR A 229 -7.43 -9.27 -18.74
C THR A 229 -8.73 -9.56 -17.98
N PHE A 230 -8.92 -8.97 -16.80
CA PHE A 230 -10.10 -9.16 -15.95
C PHE A 230 -11.39 -8.59 -16.58
N SER A 231 -11.36 -7.32 -16.99
CA SER A 231 -12.52 -6.62 -17.56
C SER A 231 -12.68 -6.80 -19.06
N ARG A 232 -11.60 -7.20 -19.76
CA ARG A 232 -11.48 -7.27 -21.23
C ARG A 232 -11.69 -5.92 -21.92
N SER A 233 -11.35 -4.84 -21.21
CA SER A 233 -11.44 -3.47 -21.69
C SER A 233 -10.10 -2.76 -21.58
N ALA A 234 -9.95 -1.67 -22.34
CA ALA A 234 -8.88 -0.71 -22.09
C ALA A 234 -9.16 0.03 -20.78
N PHE A 235 -8.11 0.35 -20.01
CA PHE A 235 -8.21 1.13 -18.79
C PHE A 235 -7.01 2.07 -18.66
N GLU A 236 -7.17 3.18 -17.95
CA GLU A 236 -6.07 4.03 -17.52
C GLU A 236 -5.86 3.80 -16.01
N PRO A 237 -4.64 3.51 -15.55
CA PRO A 237 -4.34 3.35 -14.12
C PRO A 237 -4.77 4.57 -13.30
N GLN A 238 -5.42 4.31 -12.16
CA GLN A 238 -5.89 5.32 -11.20
C GLN A 238 -5.29 5.02 -9.80
N PRO A 239 -4.02 5.36 -9.55
CA PRO A 239 -3.34 5.02 -8.31
C PRO A 239 -4.07 5.52 -7.04
N ALA A 240 -3.88 4.82 -5.92
CA ALA A 240 -4.39 5.28 -4.61
C ALA A 240 -3.82 6.64 -4.17
N PHE A 241 -2.66 6.99 -4.72
CA PHE A 241 -1.85 8.12 -4.31
C PHE A 241 -1.59 9.03 -5.50
N ALA A 242 -1.73 10.34 -5.30
CA ALA A 242 -1.28 11.30 -6.30
C ALA A 242 0.15 11.73 -5.98
N TRP A 243 1.07 11.40 -6.87
CA TRP A 243 2.45 11.80 -6.74
C TRP A 243 2.72 13.12 -7.46
N LEU A 244 2.60 14.23 -6.75
CA LEU A 244 2.73 15.55 -7.36
C LEU A 244 4.18 16.01 -7.39
N LYS A 245 4.49 16.80 -8.41
CA LYS A 245 5.75 17.54 -8.51
C LYS A 245 5.46 19.04 -8.59
N CYS A 246 6.18 19.88 -7.84
CA CYS A 246 6.07 21.32 -8.00
C CYS A 246 6.88 21.79 -9.20
N GLU A 247 6.28 22.68 -9.98
CA GLU A 247 6.90 23.32 -11.12
C GLU A 247 7.41 24.73 -10.80
N GLY A 248 8.22 25.28 -11.69
CA GLY A 248 8.81 26.61 -11.53
C GLY A 248 9.82 26.70 -10.38
N GLU A 249 9.70 27.78 -9.60
CA GLU A 249 10.67 28.18 -8.55
C GLU A 249 10.46 27.45 -7.21
N ILE A 250 9.44 26.61 -7.08
CA ILE A 250 9.19 25.88 -5.82
C ILE A 250 10.19 24.72 -5.73
N GLU A 251 11.19 24.86 -4.85
CA GLU A 251 12.22 23.83 -4.63
C GLU A 251 11.84 22.80 -3.55
N ASP A 252 11.12 23.25 -2.52
CA ASP A 252 10.65 22.41 -1.40
C ASP A 252 9.12 22.40 -1.36
N CYS A 253 8.54 21.36 -1.97
CA CYS A 253 7.10 21.17 -2.04
C CYS A 253 6.49 20.92 -0.68
N GLU A 254 7.14 20.14 0.18
CA GLU A 254 6.59 19.80 1.48
C GLU A 254 6.41 21.07 2.33
N SER A 255 7.46 21.89 2.42
CA SER A 255 7.39 23.16 3.12
C SER A 255 6.35 24.11 2.50
N PHE A 256 6.25 24.16 1.18
CA PHE A 256 5.27 25.00 0.48
C PHE A 256 3.82 24.58 0.76
N ILE A 257 3.52 23.29 0.67
CA ILE A 257 2.18 22.74 0.86
C ILE A 257 1.76 22.80 2.34
N ARG A 258 2.69 22.58 3.28
CA ARG A 258 2.43 22.70 4.72
C ARG A 258 2.02 24.12 5.14
N LYS A 259 2.52 25.17 4.46
CA LYS A 259 2.06 26.57 4.69
C LYS A 259 0.56 26.74 4.45
N HIS A 260 -0.03 25.90 3.60
CA HIS A 260 -1.46 25.89 3.28
C HIS A 260 -2.27 24.95 4.18
N LYS A 261 -1.68 24.44 5.27
CA LYS A 261 -2.31 23.51 6.22
C LYS A 261 -2.78 22.21 5.56
N ILE A 262 -2.03 21.76 4.55
CA ILE A 262 -2.23 20.44 3.93
C ILE A 262 -1.11 19.55 4.45
N LEU A 263 -1.50 18.44 5.07
CA LEU A 263 -0.55 17.41 5.49
C LEU A 263 -0.03 16.67 4.26
N THR A 264 1.28 16.57 4.16
CA THR A 264 1.98 15.99 3.02
C THR A 264 3.31 15.39 3.43
N ARG A 265 3.92 14.62 2.52
CA ARG A 265 5.26 14.07 2.65
C ARG A 265 6.10 14.44 1.44
N GLY A 266 7.25 15.04 1.66
CA GLY A 266 8.18 15.43 0.61
C GLY A 266 8.97 14.25 0.05
N GLY A 267 9.45 14.42 -1.19
CA GLY A 267 10.17 13.40 -1.94
C GLY A 267 11.43 12.88 -1.27
N LYS A 268 12.04 13.66 -0.37
CA LYS A 268 13.21 13.24 0.43
C LYS A 268 12.94 11.94 1.18
N HIS A 269 11.73 11.76 1.72
CA HIS A 269 11.35 10.56 2.46
C HIS A 269 11.24 9.30 1.59
N PHE A 270 11.08 9.48 0.28
CA PHE A 270 10.97 8.41 -0.72
C PHE A 270 12.30 8.23 -1.49
N GLY A 271 13.38 8.90 -1.09
CA GLY A 271 14.69 8.81 -1.75
C GLY A 271 14.85 9.69 -2.99
N VAL A 272 13.96 10.67 -3.21
CA VAL A 272 13.99 11.55 -4.40
C VAL A 272 14.00 13.04 -4.05
N SER A 273 13.97 13.88 -5.09
CA SER A 273 14.04 15.34 -4.98
C SER A 273 12.90 15.93 -4.12
N PRO A 274 13.16 17.01 -3.34
CA PRO A 274 12.14 17.72 -2.56
C PRO A 274 11.08 18.42 -3.41
N LYS A 275 11.28 18.45 -4.73
CA LYS A 275 10.29 18.89 -5.72
C LYS A 275 9.12 17.93 -5.90
N HIS A 276 9.14 16.74 -5.29
CA HIS A 276 7.99 15.84 -5.28
C HIS A 276 7.34 15.81 -3.91
N PHE A 277 6.05 15.51 -3.87
CA PHE A 277 5.33 15.31 -2.63
C PHE A 277 4.11 14.40 -2.80
N LEU A 278 3.76 13.76 -1.69
CA LEU A 278 2.56 12.95 -1.54
C LEU A 278 1.60 13.65 -0.55
N PRO A 279 0.45 14.18 -0.98
CA PRO A 279 -0.57 14.71 -0.07
C PRO A 279 -1.26 13.58 0.69
N LEU A 280 -1.46 13.75 2.00
CA LEU A 280 -1.97 12.68 2.87
C LEU A 280 -3.51 12.53 2.85
N ILE A 281 -4.26 13.52 2.35
CA ILE A 281 -5.74 13.57 2.46
C ILE A 281 -6.39 13.90 1.11
N LEU A 282 -5.77 13.54 -0.02
CA LEU A 282 -6.26 14.02 -1.31
C LEU A 282 -7.64 13.49 -1.71
N LEU A 283 -8.03 12.28 -1.28
CA LEU A 283 -9.35 11.72 -1.61
C LEU A 283 -10.53 12.46 -0.93
N LEU A 284 -10.26 13.28 0.10
CA LEU A 284 -11.27 14.09 0.79
C LEU A 284 -11.19 15.58 0.43
N LEU A 285 -10.02 16.10 0.00
CA LEU A 285 -9.79 17.55 -0.11
C LEU A 285 -10.05 18.17 -1.49
N VAL A 286 -10.16 17.38 -2.56
CA VAL A 286 -10.45 17.92 -3.91
C VAL A 286 -11.78 18.70 -3.96
N LEU A 287 -12.68 18.51 -2.98
CA LEU A 287 -13.99 19.18 -2.94
C LEU A 287 -14.11 20.41 -2.01
N SER A 288 -13.18 20.70 -1.09
CA SER A 288 -13.46 21.71 -0.04
C SER A 288 -12.59 22.96 0.02
N LYS A 289 -11.46 23.03 -0.71
CA LYS A 289 -10.50 24.13 -0.51
C LYS A 289 -10.08 24.92 -1.75
N MET A 290 -10.52 24.56 -2.94
CA MET A 290 -10.25 25.35 -4.15
C MET A 290 -11.43 26.25 -4.58
N GLU A 291 -12.57 26.17 -3.89
CA GLU A 291 -13.62 27.17 -3.97
C GLU A 291 -13.83 27.85 -2.61
N LYS A 292 -14.12 29.14 -2.65
CA LYS A 292 -14.32 30.02 -1.50
C LYS A 292 -15.39 29.46 -0.56
N LYS A 293 -15.11 29.56 0.76
CA LYS A 293 -16.06 29.68 1.87
C LYS A 293 -17.29 28.74 1.84
N ASP A 294 -17.28 27.68 2.63
CA ASP A 294 -17.95 27.63 3.94
C ASP A 294 -18.03 26.18 4.46
N VAL A 295 -17.73 26.06 5.75
CA VAL A 295 -18.21 25.10 6.77
C VAL A 295 -18.85 23.79 6.28
N TRP A 296 -18.20 22.67 6.59
CA TRP A 296 -18.88 21.44 6.98
C TRP A 296 -18.14 20.78 8.15
N ASP A 297 -18.87 20.54 9.24
CA ASP A 297 -18.43 19.77 10.40
C ASP A 297 -18.18 18.33 9.98
N ILE A 298 -16.97 17.85 10.29
CA ILE A 298 -16.55 16.47 10.07
C ILE A 298 -17.26 15.61 11.11
N GLU A 299 -18.26 14.83 10.69
CA GLU A 299 -18.69 13.66 11.47
C GLU A 299 -17.51 12.68 11.54
N LYS A 300 -17.22 12.29 12.78
CA LYS A 300 -16.07 11.47 13.17
C LYS A 300 -16.12 10.11 12.47
N GLU A 301 -15.19 9.84 11.56
CA GLU A 301 -14.84 8.44 11.25
C GLU A 301 -14.03 7.88 12.42
N GLU A 302 -14.48 6.74 12.96
CA GLU A 302 -13.77 6.03 14.02
C GLU A 302 -12.38 5.58 13.55
N PRO A 303 -11.35 5.68 14.42
CA PRO A 303 -10.00 5.29 14.06
C PRO A 303 -9.92 3.81 13.75
N CYS A 304 -9.07 3.47 12.78
CA CYS A 304 -8.71 2.10 12.44
C CYS A 304 -8.04 1.43 13.64
N GLY A 305 -8.84 0.69 14.41
CA GLY A 305 -8.41 0.04 15.63
C GLY A 305 -9.53 0.00 16.67
N GLY A 306 -10.72 -0.47 16.27
CA GLY A 306 -11.72 -0.93 17.22
C GLY A 306 -11.39 -2.37 17.59
N GLU A 307 -11.14 -2.64 18.87
CA GLU A 307 -11.23 -3.98 19.42
C GLU A 307 -12.56 -4.58 18.95
N ILE A 308 -12.52 -5.76 18.32
CA ILE A 308 -13.72 -6.54 18.06
C ILE A 308 -14.17 -7.09 19.42
N GLY A 309 -14.85 -6.23 20.19
CA GLY A 309 -15.54 -6.61 21.41
C GLY A 309 -16.66 -7.55 21.03
N LEU A 310 -16.42 -8.85 21.19
CA LEU A 310 -17.47 -9.87 21.26
C LEU A 310 -18.42 -9.55 22.41
N GLN A 311 -19.48 -8.79 22.14
CA GLN A 311 -20.64 -8.71 23.02
C GLN A 311 -21.93 -8.76 22.20
N GLY A 312 -22.68 -9.87 22.36
CA GLY A 312 -24.13 -9.79 22.32
C GLY A 312 -24.90 -10.57 21.25
N LEU A 313 -24.55 -11.84 20.95
CA LEU A 313 -25.58 -12.78 20.50
C LEU A 313 -26.29 -13.37 21.73
N ARG A 314 -27.34 -12.69 22.19
CA ARG A 314 -28.34 -13.32 23.07
C ARG A 314 -29.24 -14.20 22.21
N SER A 315 -29.35 -15.46 22.61
CA SER A 315 -30.39 -16.37 22.16
C SER A 315 -31.77 -15.74 22.37
N LYS A 316 -32.62 -15.84 21.35
CA LYS A 316 -34.07 -15.83 21.55
C LYS A 316 -34.49 -17.28 21.58
N ASP A 317 -34.82 -17.76 22.78
CA ASP A 317 -35.91 -18.72 22.94
C ASP A 317 -37.25 -18.02 22.64
#